data_AF-A0A5B0R1K7-F1
#
_entry.id   AF-A0A5B0R1K7-F1
#
_cell.length_a   1.000
_cell.length_b   1.000
_cell.length_c   1.000
_cell.angle_alpha   90.00
_cell.angle_beta   90.00
_cell.angle_gamma   90.00
#
_symmetry.space_group_name_H-M   'P 1'
#
loop_
_entity.id
_entity.type
_entity.pdbx_description
1 polymer ?
#
loop_
_entity_poly.entity_id
_entity_poly.type
_entity_poly.pdbx_seq_one_letter_code
_entity_poly.pdbx_strand_id
1 'polypeptide(L)'
;MSAVMADFDTTPPHTTCYNHFLTTGKKCVYSSPNDMERCPAPPDPPKTSRSVPLFQHQISMNKRSEDHTLGRRYDTTKPVTTAVKMVFTCPEPQNPDPNDDSSGLGVCLWVGANCNSTGWVSKDNFSNCGKQLYIQRKGDIMNPKYPRVIGGCDFGPDLPNEVGCFNLAVNQKLFDAFNPTEEERSTGVLSNIMTWDFNNLKGSKKQNGPN
;
A
#
# COMPACT_ATOMS: atom_id res chain seq x y z
N MET A 1 42.04 -24.14 13.99
CA MET A 1 40.82 -23.70 14.71
C MET A 1 40.05 -22.82 13.75
N SER A 2 38.87 -23.26 13.29
CA SER A 2 38.07 -22.48 12.34
C SER A 2 37.27 -21.40 13.06
N ALA A 3 37.09 -20.25 12.40
CA ALA A 3 36.31 -19.15 12.96
C ALA A 3 34.83 -19.51 13.08
N VAL A 4 34.17 -18.98 14.11
CA VAL A 4 32.71 -18.97 14.21
C VAL A 4 32.19 -18.02 13.13
N MET A 5 31.51 -18.56 12.12
CA MET A 5 30.69 -17.71 11.24
C MET A 5 29.50 -17.22 12.07
N ALA A 6 29.36 -15.90 12.18
CA ALA A 6 28.13 -15.33 12.68
C ALA A 6 27.02 -15.57 11.65
N ASP A 7 25.89 -16.13 12.08
CA ASP A 7 24.66 -16.08 11.29
C ASP A 7 24.28 -14.61 11.09
N PHE A 8 24.56 -14.09 9.89
CA PHE A 8 23.92 -12.88 9.43
C PHE A 8 22.43 -13.19 9.31
N ASP A 9 21.60 -12.52 10.11
CA ASP A 9 20.15 -12.61 9.98
C ASP A 9 19.77 -12.28 8.53
N THR A 10 19.23 -13.27 7.82
CA THR A 10 18.88 -13.18 6.40
C THR A 10 17.48 -12.62 6.18
N THR A 11 16.78 -12.25 7.26
CA THR A 11 15.53 -11.50 7.19
C THR A 11 15.79 -10.15 6.49
N PRO A 12 15.19 -9.87 5.32
CA PRO A 12 15.39 -8.60 4.64
C PRO A 12 14.90 -7.48 5.57
N PRO A 13 15.66 -6.37 5.75
CA PRO A 13 15.34 -5.37 6.76
C PRO A 13 13.95 -4.79 6.54
N HIS A 14 13.19 -4.67 7.62
CA HIS A 14 11.82 -4.17 7.60
C HIS A 14 11.71 -2.79 6.94
N THR A 15 10.61 -2.56 6.23
CA THR A 15 10.29 -1.27 5.65
C THR A 15 10.01 -0.21 6.72
N THR A 16 10.09 1.07 6.35
CA THR A 16 9.80 2.21 7.25
C THR A 16 8.40 2.08 7.84
N CYS A 17 7.41 1.68 7.03
CA CYS A 17 6.05 1.52 7.49
C CYS A 17 5.84 0.28 8.35
N TYR A 18 6.50 -0.84 8.06
CA TYR A 18 6.50 -1.99 8.96
C TYR A 18 7.06 -1.62 10.34
N ASN A 19 8.26 -1.00 10.37
CA ASN A 19 8.88 -0.49 11.58
C ASN A 19 8.02 0.54 12.32
N HIS A 20 7.33 1.43 11.60
CA HIS A 20 6.40 2.40 12.19
C HIS A 20 5.28 1.70 12.99
N PHE A 21 4.64 0.66 12.42
CA PHE A 21 3.59 -0.09 13.14
C PHE A 21 4.14 -1.01 14.24
N LEU A 22 5.36 -1.54 14.08
CA LEU A 22 6.03 -2.36 15.10
C LEU A 22 6.51 -1.54 16.31
N THR A 23 6.90 -0.28 16.12
CA THR A 23 7.44 0.58 17.18
C THR A 23 6.40 1.50 17.83
N THR A 24 5.31 1.83 17.13
CA THR A 24 4.25 2.72 17.63
C THR A 24 2.95 1.99 17.98
N GLY A 25 2.07 2.66 18.74
CA GLY A 25 0.72 2.16 19.03
C GLY A 25 0.71 0.79 19.74
N LYS A 26 0.18 -0.23 19.05
CA LYS A 26 0.00 -1.60 19.61
C LYS A 26 1.29 -2.44 19.61
N LYS A 27 2.40 -1.95 19.03
CA LYS A 27 3.67 -2.68 18.86
C LYS A 27 3.50 -3.99 18.08
N CYS A 28 2.72 -3.94 17.00
CA CYS A 28 2.42 -5.08 16.16
C CYS A 28 2.01 -4.61 14.76
N VAL A 29 2.19 -5.47 13.75
CA VAL A 29 1.83 -5.17 12.36
C VAL A 29 0.70 -6.09 11.92
N TYR A 30 -0.43 -5.51 11.51
CA TYR A 30 -1.52 -6.27 10.89
C TYR A 30 -1.03 -6.96 9.60
N SER A 31 -1.51 -8.18 9.35
CA SER A 31 -1.06 -9.06 8.26
C SER A 31 0.41 -9.52 8.28
N SER A 32 1.24 -9.16 9.27
CA SER A 32 2.66 -9.62 9.37
C SER A 32 2.81 -11.13 9.10
N PRO A 33 3.84 -11.60 8.38
CA PRO A 33 4.13 -13.02 8.24
C PRO A 33 4.71 -13.64 9.54
N ASN A 34 5.34 -12.84 10.40
CA ASN A 34 5.85 -13.25 11.71
C ASN A 34 4.71 -13.24 12.74
N ASP A 35 4.40 -14.40 13.32
CA ASP A 35 3.26 -14.51 14.26
C ASP A 35 3.54 -13.90 15.64
N MET A 36 4.79 -13.57 15.97
CA MET A 36 5.15 -12.82 17.18
C MET A 36 4.88 -11.31 17.04
N GLU A 37 4.96 -10.79 15.80
CA GLU A 37 4.74 -9.37 15.47
C GLU A 37 3.35 -9.11 14.90
N ARG A 38 2.64 -10.17 14.51
CA ARG A 38 1.26 -10.14 14.03
C ARG A 38 0.31 -9.58 15.09
N CYS A 39 -0.36 -8.47 14.78
CA CYS A 39 -1.50 -8.04 15.58
C CYS A 39 -2.61 -9.11 15.59
N PRO A 40 -3.27 -9.39 16.73
CA PRO A 40 -4.45 -10.25 16.77
C PRO A 40 -5.47 -9.84 15.70
N ALA A 41 -5.99 -10.82 14.96
CA ALA A 41 -6.89 -10.57 13.85
C ALA A 41 -8.12 -9.76 14.33
N PRO A 42 -8.45 -8.63 13.69
CA PRO A 42 -9.62 -7.85 14.08
C PRO A 42 -10.90 -8.62 13.73
N PRO A 43 -12.03 -8.35 14.40
CA PRO A 43 -13.30 -9.01 14.09
C PRO A 43 -13.74 -8.76 12.64
N ASP A 44 -13.59 -7.52 12.14
CA ASP A 44 -13.54 -7.10 10.73
C ASP A 44 -13.39 -5.55 10.69
N PRO A 45 -12.96 -4.92 9.58
CA PRO A 45 -11.66 -5.04 8.91
C PRO A 45 -10.69 -3.88 9.32
N PRO A 46 -9.38 -3.88 8.96
CA PRO A 46 -8.33 -3.32 9.84
C PRO A 46 -7.91 -1.84 9.67
N LYS A 47 -7.73 -1.33 8.44
CA LYS A 47 -7.16 0.01 8.16
C LYS A 47 -8.06 0.75 7.17
N THR A 48 -8.36 2.02 7.39
CA THR A 48 -9.38 2.76 6.63
C THR A 48 -8.81 4.00 5.92
N SER A 49 -8.48 3.88 4.64
CA SER A 49 -8.09 5.03 3.81
C SER A 49 -9.31 5.88 3.50
N ARG A 50 -9.21 7.20 3.72
CA ARG A 50 -10.28 8.19 3.48
C ARG A 50 -10.75 8.22 2.02
N SER A 51 -9.81 8.07 1.10
CA SER A 51 -9.93 8.27 -0.33
C SER A 51 -8.79 7.52 -1.01
N VAL A 52 -9.02 6.99 -2.21
CA VAL A 52 -8.04 6.19 -2.95
C VAL A 52 -7.88 6.75 -4.37
N PRO A 53 -6.82 7.54 -4.65
CA PRO A 53 -6.62 8.16 -5.96
C PRO A 53 -6.15 7.17 -7.03
N LEU A 54 -6.41 7.50 -8.29
CA LEU A 54 -5.68 6.96 -9.43
C LEU A 54 -4.20 7.38 -9.38
N PHE A 55 -3.30 6.51 -9.81
CA PHE A 55 -1.93 6.92 -10.17
C PHE A 55 -1.77 7.05 -11.69
N GLN A 56 -0.85 7.91 -12.11
CA GLN A 56 -0.42 8.00 -13.50
C GLN A 56 0.96 7.33 -13.68
N HIS A 57 1.11 6.56 -14.77
CA HIS A 57 2.38 6.01 -15.21
C HIS A 57 3.16 7.08 -15.99
N GLN A 58 4.46 7.25 -15.74
CA GLN A 58 5.19 8.36 -16.36
C GLN A 58 5.40 8.17 -17.88
N ILE A 59 4.86 9.11 -18.64
CA ILE A 59 5.48 9.66 -19.86
C ILE A 59 5.63 11.18 -19.60
N SER A 60 6.73 11.77 -20.09
CA SER A 60 7.16 13.11 -19.68
C SER A 60 6.19 14.25 -20.04
N MET A 61 5.82 15.09 -19.06
CA MET A 61 6.07 16.56 -19.05
C MET A 61 5.36 17.28 -17.87
N ASN A 62 5.73 18.55 -17.64
CA ASN A 62 5.32 19.35 -16.47
C ASN A 62 3.96 20.07 -16.64
N LYS A 63 3.18 20.16 -15.54
CA LYS A 63 2.59 21.43 -15.05
C LYS A 63 2.08 21.32 -13.60
N ARG A 64 1.71 22.47 -13.02
CA ARG A 64 1.41 22.70 -11.60
C ARG A 64 0.12 23.52 -11.48
N SER A 65 -0.81 23.09 -10.63
CA SER A 65 -1.98 23.85 -10.17
C SER A 65 -2.39 23.35 -8.78
N GLU A 66 -2.99 24.22 -7.98
CA GLU A 66 -3.38 23.98 -6.59
C GLU A 66 -4.91 23.97 -6.47
N ASP A 67 -5.46 23.11 -5.61
CA ASP A 67 -6.82 23.25 -5.05
C ASP A 67 -6.94 22.47 -3.72
N HIS A 68 -7.92 22.81 -2.86
CA HIS A 68 -7.97 22.42 -1.45
C HIS A 68 -9.34 21.89 -0.95
N THR A 69 -9.38 20.66 -0.41
CA THR A 69 -10.55 20.12 0.34
C THR A 69 -10.17 19.19 1.53
N LEU A 70 -11.12 18.94 2.45
CA LEU A 70 -11.02 18.13 3.69
C LEU A 70 -12.38 17.40 3.90
N GLY A 71 -12.65 16.48 4.84
CA GLY A 71 -12.02 15.85 6.04
C GLY A 71 -13.10 14.90 6.65
N ARG A 72 -13.08 14.31 7.85
CA ARG A 72 -12.03 13.76 8.76
C ARG A 72 -12.47 12.33 9.25
N ARG A 73 -11.67 11.67 10.10
CA ARG A 73 -11.67 10.27 10.63
C ARG A 73 -11.38 9.14 9.61
N TYR A 74 -10.53 8.13 9.87
CA TYR A 74 -9.48 7.98 10.91
C TYR A 74 -8.07 8.05 10.27
N ASP A 75 -7.18 8.92 10.72
CA ASP A 75 -7.24 10.29 10.21
C ASP A 75 -5.86 10.80 9.82
N THR A 76 -5.55 10.82 8.52
CA THR A 76 -4.34 11.45 8.00
C THR A 76 -4.48 12.98 8.06
N THR A 77 -3.47 13.68 8.57
CA THR A 77 -3.56 15.14 8.85
C THR A 77 -3.18 16.04 7.68
N LYS A 78 -2.60 15.48 6.61
CA LYS A 78 -2.25 16.16 5.36
C LYS A 78 -3.03 15.51 4.20
N PRO A 79 -3.62 16.29 3.28
CA PRO A 79 -4.20 15.74 2.06
C PRO A 79 -3.09 15.19 1.14
N VAL A 80 -3.46 14.20 0.33
CA VAL A 80 -2.63 13.61 -0.73
C VAL A 80 -3.02 14.25 -2.06
N THR A 81 -2.05 14.47 -2.95
CA THR A 81 -2.31 15.09 -4.26
C THR A 81 -3.18 14.21 -5.15
N THR A 82 -4.17 14.78 -5.83
CA THR A 82 -4.99 14.10 -6.86
C THR A 82 -4.14 13.49 -7.99
N ALA A 83 -3.01 14.12 -8.33
CA ALA A 83 -2.04 13.59 -9.31
C ALA A 83 -0.95 12.74 -8.63
N VAL A 84 -1.28 11.52 -8.21
CA VAL A 84 -0.31 10.56 -7.65
C VAL A 84 0.59 10.00 -8.76
N LYS A 85 1.89 9.94 -8.48
CA LYS A 85 2.91 9.50 -9.45
C LYS A 85 3.50 8.17 -9.01
N MET A 86 3.45 7.17 -9.87
CA MET A 86 4.26 5.97 -9.68
C MET A 86 5.70 6.27 -10.11
N VAL A 87 6.60 6.34 -9.13
CA VAL A 87 8.02 6.73 -9.30
C VAL A 87 8.96 5.53 -9.26
N PHE A 88 8.44 4.35 -8.91
CA PHE A 88 9.13 3.06 -8.98
C PHE A 88 8.15 2.01 -9.51
N THR A 89 8.55 1.24 -10.52
CA THR A 89 7.79 0.08 -11.00
C THR A 89 8.41 -1.18 -10.42
N CYS A 90 7.58 -2.08 -9.89
CA CYS A 90 8.04 -3.39 -9.44
C CYS A 90 8.59 -4.22 -10.61
N PRO A 91 9.62 -5.07 -10.39
CA PRO A 91 9.99 -6.10 -11.35
C PRO A 91 8.79 -7.02 -11.65
N GLU A 92 8.70 -7.51 -12.89
CA GLU A 92 7.67 -8.50 -13.24
C GLU A 92 7.88 -9.80 -12.44
N PRO A 93 6.79 -10.53 -12.07
CA PRO A 93 6.92 -11.79 -11.37
C PRO A 93 7.64 -12.82 -12.25
N GLN A 94 8.80 -13.32 -11.79
CA GLN A 94 9.57 -14.35 -12.51
C GLN A 94 8.77 -15.64 -12.74
N ASN A 95 7.81 -15.94 -11.85
CA ASN A 95 6.80 -16.97 -12.00
C ASN A 95 5.42 -16.34 -11.69
N PRO A 96 4.66 -15.88 -12.70
CA PRO A 96 3.28 -15.44 -12.48
C PRO A 96 2.40 -16.66 -12.16
N ASP A 97 1.54 -16.56 -11.15
CA ASP A 97 0.56 -17.60 -10.84
C ASP A 97 -0.51 -17.63 -11.95
N PRO A 98 -0.69 -18.75 -12.68
CA PRO A 98 -1.69 -18.82 -13.76
C PRO A 98 -3.13 -18.74 -13.24
N ASN A 99 -3.35 -18.88 -11.93
CA ASN A 99 -4.65 -18.75 -11.26
C ASN A 99 -4.85 -17.36 -10.62
N ASP A 100 -4.01 -16.37 -10.97
CA ASP A 100 -4.04 -15.03 -10.38
C ASP A 100 -5.33 -14.26 -10.72
N ASP A 101 -6.30 -14.31 -9.81
CA ASP A 101 -7.54 -13.52 -9.84
C ASP A 101 -7.29 -12.01 -9.88
N SER A 102 -6.06 -11.56 -9.54
CA SER A 102 -5.69 -10.16 -9.64
C SER A 102 -5.66 -9.62 -11.08
N SER A 103 -5.47 -10.45 -12.12
CA SER A 103 -5.50 -10.10 -13.56
C SER A 103 -5.39 -8.59 -13.90
N GLY A 104 -4.22 -7.98 -13.72
CA GLY A 104 -3.98 -6.57 -14.07
C GLY A 104 -4.64 -5.51 -13.17
N LEU A 105 -5.19 -5.90 -12.02
CA LEU A 105 -5.61 -5.03 -10.92
C LEU A 105 -4.36 -4.67 -10.09
N GLY A 106 -3.92 -3.43 -10.18
CA GLY A 106 -2.64 -3.00 -9.63
C GLY A 106 -2.77 -1.82 -8.68
N VAL A 107 -1.94 -1.83 -7.63
CA VAL A 107 -1.73 -0.67 -6.76
C VAL A 107 -0.26 -0.30 -6.66
N CYS A 108 -0.01 0.96 -6.34
CA CYS A 108 1.26 1.41 -5.80
C CYS A 108 1.10 1.81 -4.33
N LEU A 109 2.10 1.48 -3.51
CA LEU A 109 2.18 1.87 -2.11
C LEU A 109 3.20 3.00 -1.93
N TRP A 110 3.17 3.70 -0.80
CA TRP A 110 4.04 4.87 -0.59
C TRP A 110 5.53 4.52 -0.60
N VAL A 111 6.33 5.33 -1.29
CA VAL A 111 7.80 5.16 -1.36
C VAL A 111 8.56 5.56 -0.10
N GLY A 112 7.98 6.40 0.76
CA GLY A 112 8.68 7.01 1.89
C GLY A 112 8.79 8.54 1.75
N ALA A 113 9.23 9.22 2.81
CA ALA A 113 9.22 10.69 2.88
C ALA A 113 10.40 11.36 2.13
N ASN A 114 11.49 10.63 1.91
CA ASN A 114 12.74 11.11 1.33
C ASN A 114 13.63 9.91 0.92
N CYS A 115 14.80 10.18 0.34
CA CYS A 115 15.75 9.17 -0.16
C CYS A 115 16.28 8.18 0.90
N ASN A 116 16.09 8.44 2.20
CA ASN A 116 16.53 7.57 3.30
C ASN A 116 15.36 6.77 3.91
N SER A 117 14.15 6.89 3.36
CA SER A 117 12.94 6.20 3.82
C SER A 117 12.44 5.25 2.74
N THR A 118 12.39 3.96 3.07
CA THR A 118 11.75 2.92 2.27
C THR A 118 10.33 2.70 2.81
N GLY A 119 9.32 3.40 2.30
CA GLY A 119 7.96 3.49 2.87
C GLY A 119 7.27 2.14 3.10
N TRP A 120 6.51 1.67 2.11
CA TRP A 120 6.05 0.27 2.01
C TRP A 120 6.73 -0.47 0.86
N VAL A 121 7.12 0.25 -0.21
CA VAL A 121 7.80 -0.33 -1.37
C VAL A 121 8.58 0.77 -2.09
N SER A 122 9.82 0.48 -2.47
CA SER A 122 10.79 1.46 -2.97
C SER A 122 11.81 0.76 -3.86
N LYS A 123 12.66 1.52 -4.55
CA LYS A 123 13.75 0.93 -5.36
C LYS A 123 14.74 0.13 -4.51
N ASP A 124 14.98 0.56 -3.27
CA ASP A 124 16.02 0.02 -2.40
C ASP A 124 15.48 -1.04 -1.42
N ASN A 125 14.16 -1.04 -1.16
CA ASN A 125 13.44 -2.18 -0.59
C ASN A 125 12.13 -2.40 -1.37
N PHE A 126 12.17 -3.38 -2.27
CA PHE A 126 11.05 -3.83 -3.11
C PHE A 126 10.47 -5.19 -2.67
N SER A 127 10.77 -5.64 -1.44
CA SER A 127 10.33 -6.96 -0.93
C SER A 127 8.80 -7.15 -0.88
N ASN A 128 8.04 -6.05 -0.91
CA ASN A 128 6.57 -6.06 -0.98
C ASN A 128 5.99 -6.10 -2.41
N CYS A 129 6.81 -6.04 -3.45
CA CYS A 129 6.36 -6.18 -4.84
C CYS A 129 5.69 -7.53 -5.12
N GLY A 130 4.69 -7.52 -6.00
CA GLY A 130 3.95 -8.71 -6.42
C GLY A 130 3.03 -9.33 -5.36
N LYS A 131 3.14 -8.94 -4.08
CA LYS A 131 2.24 -9.37 -3.00
C LYS A 131 0.82 -8.90 -3.27
N GLN A 132 -0.14 -9.75 -2.93
CA GLN A 132 -1.57 -9.44 -3.06
C GLN A 132 -2.06 -8.66 -1.84
N LEU A 133 -2.80 -7.57 -2.07
CA LEU A 133 -3.56 -6.87 -1.04
C LEU A 133 -5.02 -7.35 -1.03
N TYR A 134 -5.75 -6.94 -0.01
CA TYR A 134 -7.21 -6.96 0.08
C TYR A 134 -7.66 -5.49 0.12
N ILE A 135 -8.64 -5.11 -0.69
CA ILE A 135 -9.25 -3.78 -0.69
C ILE A 135 -10.78 -3.91 -0.76
N GLN A 136 -11.50 -3.26 0.15
CA GLN A 136 -12.96 -3.31 0.28
C GLN A 136 -13.54 -1.90 0.41
N ARG A 137 -14.63 -1.62 -0.31
CA ARG A 137 -15.32 -0.31 -0.25
C ARG A 137 -16.32 -0.31 0.91
N LYS A 138 -16.32 0.73 1.75
CA LYS A 138 -17.31 0.86 2.84
C LYS A 138 -18.73 0.86 2.26
N GLY A 139 -19.56 -0.09 2.71
CA GLY A 139 -20.92 -0.31 2.23
C GLY A 139 -21.04 -1.48 1.24
N ASP A 140 -19.96 -1.84 0.55
CA ASP A 140 -19.89 -3.02 -0.33
C ASP A 140 -18.94 -4.06 0.28
N ILE A 141 -19.42 -4.71 1.34
CA ILE A 141 -18.60 -5.70 2.07
C ILE A 141 -18.41 -7.02 1.31
N MET A 142 -19.29 -7.32 0.35
CA MET A 142 -19.35 -8.60 -0.35
C MET A 142 -18.43 -8.68 -1.58
N ASN A 143 -17.97 -7.54 -2.12
CA ASN A 143 -17.14 -7.49 -3.33
C ASN A 143 -15.73 -6.90 -3.08
N PRO A 144 -14.92 -7.44 -2.13
CA PRO A 144 -13.53 -7.03 -2.00
C PRO A 144 -12.74 -7.38 -3.27
N LYS A 145 -11.72 -6.58 -3.58
CA LYS A 145 -10.79 -6.78 -4.70
C LYS A 145 -9.43 -7.18 -4.14
N TYR A 146 -8.70 -8.00 -4.90
CA TYR A 146 -7.41 -8.57 -4.48
C TYR A 146 -6.25 -8.20 -5.43
N PRO A 147 -5.89 -6.90 -5.54
CA PRO A 147 -4.86 -6.44 -6.46
C PRO A 147 -3.44 -6.75 -5.98
N ARG A 148 -2.46 -6.64 -6.88
CA ARG A 148 -1.03 -6.75 -6.55
C ARG A 148 -0.36 -5.40 -6.38
N VAL A 149 0.67 -5.35 -5.52
CA VAL A 149 1.62 -4.24 -5.44
C VAL A 149 2.51 -4.27 -6.69
N ILE A 150 2.32 -3.30 -7.58
CA ILE A 150 3.02 -3.17 -8.88
C ILE A 150 4.01 -2.00 -8.93
N GLY A 151 4.11 -1.19 -7.88
CA GLY A 151 5.10 -0.13 -7.80
C GLY A 151 5.06 0.69 -6.51
N GLY A 152 5.97 1.65 -6.43
CA GLY A 152 6.02 2.68 -5.41
C GLY A 152 5.51 4.02 -5.93
N CYS A 153 4.64 4.67 -5.17
CA CYS A 153 4.08 5.99 -5.48
C CYS A 153 4.59 7.08 -4.53
N ASP A 154 4.87 8.24 -5.14
CA ASP A 154 4.98 9.52 -4.47
C ASP A 154 3.58 10.14 -4.32
N PHE A 155 3.24 10.51 -3.08
CA PHE A 155 1.97 11.10 -2.69
C PHE A 155 2.09 12.60 -2.31
N GLY A 156 3.30 13.16 -2.40
CA GLY A 156 3.64 14.52 -2.03
C GLY A 156 4.85 14.61 -1.08
N PRO A 157 5.58 15.73 -1.08
CA PRO A 157 6.73 15.95 -0.20
C PRO A 157 6.32 16.03 1.27
N ASP A 158 7.26 15.70 2.17
CA ASP A 158 7.15 15.86 3.62
C ASP A 158 5.91 15.21 4.25
N LEU A 159 5.35 14.17 3.64
CA LEU A 159 4.36 13.32 4.28
C LEU A 159 5.05 12.50 5.40
N PRO A 160 4.61 12.62 6.66
CA PRO A 160 5.19 11.84 7.74
C PRO A 160 4.60 10.42 7.77
N ASN A 161 5.22 9.50 8.49
CA ASN A 161 4.88 8.07 8.44
C ASN A 161 3.42 7.78 8.85
N GLU A 162 2.88 8.55 9.80
CA GLU A 162 1.49 8.48 10.28
C GLU A 162 0.47 8.82 9.19
N VAL A 163 0.91 9.42 8.09
CA VAL A 163 0.12 9.69 6.89
C VAL A 163 0.50 8.75 5.76
N GLY A 164 1.77 8.73 5.37
CA GLY A 164 2.24 8.01 4.18
C GLY A 164 1.96 6.51 4.22
N CYS A 165 2.09 5.88 5.39
CA CYS A 165 1.90 4.44 5.56
C CYS A 165 0.44 3.95 5.46
N PHE A 166 -0.53 4.86 5.34
CA PHE A 166 -1.95 4.54 5.10
C PHE A 166 -2.38 4.78 3.64
N ASN A 167 -1.50 5.31 2.80
CA ASN A 167 -1.82 5.70 1.43
C ASN A 167 -1.44 4.62 0.41
N LEU A 168 -2.38 4.33 -0.49
CA LEU A 168 -2.17 3.61 -1.74
C LEU A 168 -2.87 4.36 -2.87
N ALA A 169 -2.44 4.12 -4.10
CA ALA A 169 -3.18 4.52 -5.30
C ALA A 169 -3.42 3.31 -6.20
N VAL A 170 -4.49 3.38 -6.98
CA VAL A 170 -5.00 2.30 -7.83
C VAL A 170 -4.73 2.57 -9.30
N ASN A 171 -4.59 1.51 -10.10
CA ASN A 171 -4.60 1.64 -11.56
C ASN A 171 -6.03 1.75 -12.11
N GLN A 172 -6.17 2.17 -13.38
CA GLN A 172 -7.47 2.37 -14.01
C GLN A 172 -8.39 1.13 -13.95
N LYS A 173 -7.83 -0.07 -14.19
CA LYS A 173 -8.61 -1.32 -14.17
C LYS A 173 -9.21 -1.61 -12.79
N LEU A 174 -8.47 -1.34 -11.72
CA LEU A 174 -8.91 -1.50 -10.34
C LEU A 174 -9.86 -0.39 -9.90
N PHE A 175 -9.62 0.84 -10.36
CA PHE A 175 -10.52 1.98 -10.15
C PHE A 175 -11.91 1.70 -10.74
N ASP A 176 -11.99 1.33 -12.02
CA ASP A 176 -13.27 0.97 -12.67
C ASP A 176 -13.94 -0.25 -12.02
N ALA A 177 -13.15 -1.23 -11.54
CA ALA A 177 -13.67 -2.41 -10.84
C ALA A 177 -14.36 -2.09 -9.48
N PHE A 178 -14.22 -0.87 -8.96
CA PHE A 178 -14.95 -0.35 -7.78
C PHE A 178 -16.22 0.44 -8.12
N ASN A 179 -16.67 0.41 -9.39
CA ASN A 179 -17.87 1.08 -9.90
C ASN A 179 -17.96 2.56 -9.49
N PRO A 180 -16.98 3.41 -9.87
CA PRO A 180 -16.89 4.79 -9.41
C PRO A 180 -18.05 5.66 -9.93
N THR A 181 -18.51 6.58 -9.08
CA THR A 181 -19.52 7.59 -9.43
C THR A 181 -18.99 8.60 -10.45
N GLU A 182 -19.85 9.44 -10.98
CA GLU A 182 -19.47 10.53 -11.90
C GLU A 182 -18.51 11.56 -11.27
N GLU A 183 -18.66 11.83 -9.97
CA GLU A 183 -17.73 12.66 -9.19
C GLU A 183 -16.36 11.97 -9.01
N GLU A 184 -16.35 10.68 -8.68
CA GLU A 184 -15.10 9.91 -8.58
C GLU A 184 -14.38 9.86 -9.93
N ARG A 185 -15.12 9.63 -11.02
CA ARG A 185 -14.60 9.59 -12.40
C ARG A 185 -14.04 10.93 -12.87
N SER A 186 -14.67 12.05 -12.52
CA SER A 186 -14.19 13.38 -12.91
C SER A 186 -13.00 13.88 -12.07
N THR A 187 -12.92 13.49 -10.80
CA THR A 187 -11.78 13.81 -9.92
C THR A 187 -10.60 12.83 -10.05
N GLY A 188 -10.85 11.61 -10.54
CA GLY A 188 -9.87 10.52 -10.55
C GLY A 188 -9.61 9.91 -9.18
N VAL A 189 -10.51 10.11 -8.21
CA VAL A 189 -10.32 9.69 -6.81
C VAL A 189 -11.51 8.87 -6.34
N LEU A 190 -11.26 7.66 -5.83
CA LEU A 190 -12.30 6.92 -5.12
C LEU A 190 -12.62 7.61 -3.80
N SER A 191 -13.87 8.02 -3.64
CA SER A 191 -14.41 8.69 -2.48
C SER A 191 -15.17 7.71 -1.59
N ASN A 192 -15.31 8.08 -0.32
CA ASN A 192 -15.67 7.21 0.79
C ASN A 192 -14.56 6.24 1.21
N ILE A 193 -14.71 5.73 2.44
CA ILE A 193 -13.68 4.94 3.12
C ILE A 193 -13.43 3.63 2.38
N MET A 194 -12.20 3.42 1.96
CA MET A 194 -11.68 2.16 1.41
C MET A 194 -10.86 1.48 2.50
N THR A 195 -11.28 0.28 2.92
CA THR A 195 -10.47 -0.54 3.82
C THR A 195 -9.45 -1.31 3.02
N TRP A 196 -8.18 -1.30 3.42
CA TRP A 196 -7.16 -2.16 2.80
C TRP A 196 -6.21 -2.79 3.82
N ASP A 197 -5.64 -3.94 3.45
CA ASP A 197 -4.42 -4.45 4.05
C ASP A 197 -3.73 -5.43 3.09
N PHE A 198 -2.53 -5.89 3.42
CA PHE A 198 -1.93 -7.06 2.78
C PHE A 198 -2.81 -8.30 2.97
N ASN A 199 -2.93 -9.17 1.96
CA ASN A 199 -3.87 -10.32 1.96
C ASN A 199 -3.33 -11.50 2.81
N ASN A 200 -3.13 -11.27 4.11
CA ASN A 200 -2.64 -12.23 5.10
C ASN A 200 -3.28 -12.03 6.50
N LEU A 201 -4.49 -11.45 6.56
CA LEU A 201 -5.11 -11.03 7.82
C LEU A 201 -5.36 -12.17 8.81
N LYS A 202 -5.71 -13.35 8.30
CA LYS A 202 -5.95 -14.58 9.07
C LYS A 202 -4.68 -15.46 9.21
N GLY A 203 -3.52 -14.97 8.77
CA GLY A 203 -2.22 -15.68 8.84
C GLY A 203 -2.02 -16.85 7.88
N SER A 204 -3.04 -17.24 7.13
CA SER A 204 -3.02 -18.37 6.19
C SER A 204 -2.38 -18.08 4.82
N LYS A 205 -1.87 -16.86 4.58
CA LYS A 205 -1.28 -16.42 3.30
C LYS A 205 0.03 -15.66 3.54
N LYS A 206 0.96 -16.26 4.30
CA LYS A 206 2.20 -15.58 4.76
C LYS A 206 3.05 -14.98 3.65
N GLN A 207 3.03 -15.54 2.44
CA GLN A 207 3.70 -14.98 1.25
C GLN A 207 3.23 -13.54 0.93
N ASN A 208 1.96 -13.23 1.20
CA ASN A 208 1.38 -11.90 1.02
C ASN A 208 1.58 -10.98 2.24
N GLY A 209 2.09 -11.46 3.38
CA GLY A 209 2.33 -10.61 4.54
C GLY A 209 3.37 -9.51 4.23
N PRO A 210 3.23 -8.30 4.79
CA PRO A 210 4.19 -7.22 4.56
C PRO A 210 5.54 -7.55 5.18
N ASN A 211 6.58 -6.92 4.64
CA ASN A 211 7.86 -6.70 5.32
C ASN A 211 8.14 -5.20 5.41
#